data_AF-A0A9X1KSU6-F1
#
_entry.id   AF-A0A9X1KSU6-F1
#
_cell.length_a   1.000
_cell.length_b   1.000
_cell.length_c   1.000
_cell.angle_alpha   90.00
_cell.angle_beta   90.00
_cell.angle_gamma   90.00
#
_symmetry.space_group_name_H-M   'P 1'
#
loop_
_entity.id
_entity.type
_entity.pdbx_description
1 polymer ?
#
loop_
_entity_poly.entity_id
_entity_poly.type
_entity_poly.pdbx_seq_one_letter_code
_entity_poly.pdbx_strand_id
1 'polypeptide(L)'
;MRNALNALEMAVLTSTPDSESRRVIDIETAKESIQKRLVRYARGGDEHYHYASAFIKSMRGSDPDAALYWMCAMIEGGEDPEFIFRRMLIFASEDVGMADTSALNTVNSAHDAFHKCGMPEGLYFLSHACICLSIAPKSNSTGAVFEVMDEIRQRGTGTIPAHLRDKTASRLEATYLKRHNSSEDYKYPHGFPGHWVDQQYLPDSLNEAGWYKPGTEGAEAKYAERLRKIREGK
;
A
#
# COMPACT_ATOMS: atom_id res chain seq x y z
N MET A 1 25.60 5.10 -11.65
CA MET A 1 26.95 4.58 -11.99
C MET A 1 26.92 3.15 -12.55
N ARG A 2 26.21 2.19 -11.93
CA ARG A 2 26.09 0.80 -12.41
C ARG A 2 25.46 0.65 -13.80
N ASN A 3 24.45 1.45 -14.14
CA ASN A 3 23.88 1.47 -15.50
C ASN A 3 24.89 1.85 -16.59
N ALA A 4 25.84 2.75 -16.29
CA ALA A 4 26.89 3.14 -17.23
C ALA A 4 27.94 2.04 -17.36
N LEU A 5 28.27 1.36 -16.26
CA LEU A 5 29.23 0.25 -16.26
C LEU A 5 28.70 -0.97 -17.00
N ASN A 6 27.43 -1.34 -16.77
CA ASN A 6 26.78 -2.45 -17.46
C ASN A 6 26.55 -2.15 -18.95
N ALA A 7 26.27 -0.89 -19.29
CA ALA A 7 26.20 -0.46 -20.69
C ALA A 7 27.54 -0.59 -21.39
N LEU A 8 28.64 -0.23 -20.71
CA LEU A 8 29.99 -0.40 -21.22
C LEU A 8 30.35 -1.89 -21.36
N GLU A 9 29.99 -2.73 -20.39
CA GLU A 9 30.24 -4.18 -20.45
C GLU A 9 29.51 -4.84 -21.63
N MET A 10 28.24 -4.49 -21.85
CA MET A 10 27.47 -4.94 -23.02
C MET A 10 28.05 -4.43 -24.33
N ALA A 11 28.53 -3.18 -24.37
CA ALA A 11 29.20 -2.63 -25.54
C ALA A 11 30.47 -3.44 -25.85
N VAL A 12 31.29 -3.74 -24.84
CA VAL A 12 32.49 -4.56 -25.00
C VAL A 12 32.16 -5.97 -25.51
N LEU A 13 31.13 -6.63 -24.97
CA LEU A 13 30.77 -7.99 -25.39
C LEU A 13 30.25 -8.06 -26.83
N THR A 14 29.51 -7.04 -27.26
CA THR A 14 28.84 -7.02 -28.58
C THR A 14 29.67 -6.42 -29.70
N SER A 15 30.72 -5.65 -29.39
CA SER A 15 31.65 -5.10 -30.39
C SER A 15 32.65 -6.13 -30.89
N THR A 16 32.73 -6.31 -32.21
CA THR A 16 33.75 -7.14 -32.85
C THR A 16 35.15 -6.52 -32.69
N PRO A 17 36.18 -7.30 -32.32
CA PRO A 17 37.56 -6.81 -32.31
C PRO A 17 38.03 -6.40 -33.71
N ASP A 18 38.89 -5.39 -33.79
CA ASP A 18 39.61 -5.02 -35.00
C ASP A 18 40.71 -6.04 -35.35
N SER A 19 41.43 -5.81 -36.45
CA SER A 19 42.56 -6.65 -36.90
C SER A 19 43.71 -6.72 -35.91
N GLU A 20 43.75 -5.84 -34.90
CA GLU A 20 44.73 -5.81 -33.81
C GLU A 20 44.14 -6.35 -32.48
N SER A 21 42.99 -7.02 -32.54
CA SER A 21 42.26 -7.55 -31.38
C SER A 21 41.77 -6.50 -30.37
N ARG A 22 41.66 -5.23 -30.78
CA ARG A 22 41.11 -4.15 -29.94
C ARG A 22 39.62 -3.99 -30.17
N ARG A 23 38.88 -3.68 -29.11
CA ARG A 23 37.45 -3.34 -29.20
C ARG A 23 37.30 -1.84 -29.00
N VAL A 24 36.89 -1.13 -30.05
CA VAL A 24 36.64 0.32 -29.99
C VAL A 24 35.18 0.54 -29.62
N ILE A 25 34.95 1.21 -28.49
CA ILE A 25 33.61 1.61 -28.05
C ILE A 25 33.45 3.10 -28.35
N ASP A 26 32.91 3.42 -29.52
CA ASP A 26 32.54 4.78 -29.88
C ASP A 26 31.14 5.14 -29.38
N ILE A 27 30.76 6.41 -29.54
CA ILE A 27 29.48 6.93 -29.06
C ILE A 27 28.31 6.19 -29.72
N GLU A 28 28.42 5.80 -30.99
CA GLU A 28 27.35 5.10 -31.71
C GLU A 28 27.20 3.64 -31.23
N THR A 29 28.30 2.94 -31.01
CA THR A 29 28.34 1.59 -30.42
C THR A 29 27.77 1.58 -29.00
N ALA A 30 28.12 2.59 -28.19
CA ALA A 30 27.56 2.76 -26.84
C ALA A 30 26.05 3.03 -26.91
N LYS A 31 25.60 3.89 -27.83
CA LYS A 31 24.17 4.15 -28.07
C LYS A 31 23.44 2.89 -28.52
N GLU A 32 23.97 2.12 -29.46
CA GLU A 32 23.37 0.86 -29.94
C GLU A 32 23.27 -0.19 -28.83
N SER A 33 24.27 -0.28 -27.97
CA SER A 33 24.28 -1.23 -26.85
C SER A 33 23.26 -0.86 -25.77
N ILE A 34 23.16 0.44 -25.47
CA ILE A 34 22.12 1.00 -24.59
C ILE A 34 20.73 0.83 -25.21
N GLN A 35 20.60 1.07 -26.51
CA GLN A 35 19.36 0.91 -27.27
C GLN A 35 18.93 -0.56 -27.33
N LYS A 36 19.82 -1.53 -27.55
CA LYS A 36 19.47 -2.98 -27.52
C LYS A 36 18.92 -3.42 -26.15
N ARG A 37 19.38 -2.81 -25.05
CA ARG A 37 18.80 -3.02 -23.71
C ARG A 37 17.41 -2.39 -23.60
N LEU A 38 17.27 -1.14 -24.03
CA LEU A 38 15.99 -0.43 -24.07
C LEU A 38 14.96 -1.13 -24.98
N VAL A 39 15.39 -1.74 -26.08
CA VAL A 39 14.53 -2.44 -27.06
C VAL A 39 13.89 -3.71 -26.48
N ARG A 40 14.42 -4.30 -25.41
CA ARG A 40 13.73 -5.37 -24.66
C ARG A 40 12.65 -4.84 -23.69
N TYR A 41 12.71 -3.56 -23.33
CA TYR A 41 11.73 -2.88 -22.47
C TYR A 41 10.85 -1.86 -23.22
N ALA A 42 11.00 -1.78 -24.53
CA ALA A 42 10.28 -0.82 -25.35
C ALA A 42 9.63 -1.55 -26.55
N ARG A 43 8.57 -2.30 -26.27
CA ARG A 43 7.53 -2.59 -27.27
C ARG A 43 6.17 -2.07 -26.81
N GLY A 44 6.13 -0.80 -26.41
CA GLY A 44 4.91 0.00 -26.27
C GLY A 44 4.85 0.78 -24.96
N GLY A 45 4.29 2.00 -25.00
CA GLY A 45 4.12 2.84 -23.81
C GLY A 45 3.27 2.20 -22.70
N ASP A 46 2.52 1.15 -23.02
CA ASP A 46 1.65 0.42 -22.09
C ASP A 46 2.30 -0.81 -21.45
N GLU A 47 3.48 -1.27 -21.93
CA GLU A 47 4.08 -2.53 -21.45
C GLU A 47 4.45 -2.47 -19.96
N HIS A 48 4.99 -1.34 -19.49
CA HIS A 48 5.24 -1.08 -18.07
C HIS A 48 4.02 -1.42 -17.20
N TYR A 49 2.81 -1.03 -17.61
CA TYR A 49 1.58 -1.29 -16.85
C TYR A 49 1.23 -2.78 -16.83
N HIS A 50 1.53 -3.52 -17.89
CA HIS A 50 1.33 -4.96 -17.93
C HIS A 50 2.26 -5.69 -16.95
N TYR A 51 3.53 -5.33 -16.89
CA TYR A 51 4.48 -5.87 -15.91
C TYR A 51 4.08 -5.52 -14.47
N ALA A 52 3.74 -4.27 -14.20
CA ALA A 52 3.29 -3.83 -12.88
C ALA A 52 1.99 -4.53 -12.45
N SER A 53 1.08 -4.76 -13.39
CA SER A 53 -0.17 -5.51 -13.18
C SER A 53 0.12 -6.99 -12.88
N ALA A 54 1.00 -7.63 -13.64
CA ALA A 54 1.39 -9.02 -13.43
C ALA A 54 2.09 -9.20 -12.07
N PHE A 55 2.97 -8.28 -11.70
CA PHE A 55 3.63 -8.24 -10.39
C PHE A 55 2.61 -8.18 -9.24
N ILE A 56 1.70 -7.21 -9.25
CA ILE A 56 0.67 -7.09 -8.21
C ILE A 56 -0.25 -8.30 -8.16
N LYS A 57 -0.70 -8.81 -9.31
CA LYS A 57 -1.57 -10.00 -9.36
C LYS A 57 -0.88 -11.25 -8.84
N SER A 58 0.43 -11.38 -9.06
CA SER A 58 1.21 -12.51 -8.55
C SER A 58 1.32 -12.46 -7.02
N MET A 59 1.63 -11.29 -6.45
CA MET A 59 1.60 -11.10 -4.99
C MET A 59 0.20 -11.36 -4.42
N ARG A 60 -0.86 -10.86 -5.08
CA ARG A 60 -2.26 -11.08 -4.67
C ARG A 60 -2.63 -12.56 -4.67
N GLY A 61 -2.21 -13.27 -5.72
CA GLY A 61 -2.36 -14.71 -5.88
C GLY A 61 -1.47 -15.54 -4.95
N SER A 62 -0.63 -14.89 -4.14
CA SER A 62 0.33 -15.53 -3.22
C SER A 62 1.34 -16.45 -3.93
N ASP A 63 1.77 -16.04 -5.13
CA ASP A 63 2.82 -16.71 -5.91
C ASP A 63 4.13 -15.88 -5.83
N PRO A 64 5.03 -16.19 -4.88
CA PRO A 64 6.27 -15.44 -4.69
C PRO A 64 7.24 -15.58 -5.86
N ASP A 65 7.26 -16.73 -6.55
CA ASP A 65 8.16 -16.98 -7.67
C ASP A 65 7.77 -16.10 -8.87
N ALA A 66 6.47 -16.08 -9.21
CA ALA A 66 5.96 -15.21 -10.25
C ALA A 66 6.14 -13.72 -9.88
N ALA A 67 5.89 -13.34 -8.62
CA ALA A 67 6.07 -11.96 -8.18
C ALA A 67 7.54 -11.50 -8.31
N LEU A 68 8.50 -12.32 -7.89
CA LEU A 68 9.93 -12.05 -8.07
C LEU A 68 10.30 -11.95 -9.54
N TYR A 69 9.79 -12.86 -10.39
CA TYR A 69 10.04 -12.82 -11.83
C TYR A 69 9.61 -11.48 -12.45
N TRP A 70 8.37 -11.05 -12.22
CA TRP A 70 7.86 -9.80 -12.77
C TRP A 70 8.55 -8.56 -12.19
N MET A 71 8.88 -8.59 -10.90
CA MET A 71 9.66 -7.53 -10.26
C MET A 71 11.05 -7.39 -10.89
N CYS A 72 11.79 -8.49 -11.04
CA CYS A 72 13.10 -8.49 -11.66
C CYS A 72 13.04 -8.11 -13.15
N ALA A 73 12.00 -8.53 -13.86
CA ALA A 73 11.78 -8.12 -15.25
C ALA A 73 11.60 -6.60 -15.38
N MET A 74 10.87 -5.97 -14.45
CA MET A 74 10.77 -4.50 -14.37
C MET A 74 12.14 -3.85 -14.10
N ILE A 75 12.90 -4.36 -13.13
CA ILE A 75 14.23 -3.82 -12.78
C ILE A 75 15.21 -3.92 -13.97
N GLU A 76 15.31 -5.09 -14.61
CA GLU A 76 16.16 -5.30 -15.79
C GLU A 76 15.70 -4.46 -16.98
N GLY A 77 14.39 -4.20 -17.04
CA GLY A 77 13.76 -3.27 -17.95
C GLY A 77 14.16 -1.81 -17.76
N GLY A 78 14.67 -1.44 -16.59
CA GLY A 78 14.99 -0.07 -16.23
C GLY A 78 13.84 0.66 -15.54
N GLU A 79 12.86 -0.06 -15.01
CA GLU A 79 11.86 0.50 -14.11
C GLU A 79 12.52 1.13 -12.89
N ASP A 80 11.97 2.25 -12.43
CA ASP A 80 12.42 2.90 -11.21
C ASP A 80 12.06 2.01 -9.99
N PRO A 81 13.03 1.58 -9.16
CA PRO A 81 12.74 0.85 -7.93
C PRO A 81 11.75 1.57 -7.01
N GLU A 82 11.73 2.91 -7.02
CA GLU A 82 10.75 3.69 -6.27
C GLU A 82 9.32 3.42 -6.72
N PHE A 83 9.11 3.20 -8.02
CA PHE A 83 7.81 2.79 -8.54
C PHE A 83 7.39 1.45 -7.95
N ILE A 84 8.28 0.46 -7.93
CA ILE A 84 8.01 -0.87 -7.38
C ILE A 84 7.69 -0.80 -5.88
N PHE A 85 8.46 -0.02 -5.10
CA PHE A 85 8.17 0.19 -3.67
C PHE A 85 6.81 0.86 -3.45
N ARG A 86 6.44 1.89 -4.23
CA ARG A 86 5.11 2.50 -4.16
C ARG A 86 4.00 1.48 -4.40
N ARG A 87 4.18 0.58 -5.36
CA ARG A 87 3.20 -0.50 -5.64
C ARG A 87 3.10 -1.47 -4.46
N MET A 88 4.22 -1.84 -3.84
CA MET A 88 4.23 -2.68 -2.63
C MET A 88 3.61 -2.01 -1.40
N LEU A 89 3.82 -0.70 -1.21
CA LEU A 89 3.22 0.06 -0.10
C LEU A 89 1.69 0.09 -0.20
N ILE A 90 1.17 0.33 -1.41
CA ILE A 90 -0.27 0.26 -1.68
C ILE A 90 -0.77 -1.16 -1.40
N PHE A 91 -0.10 -2.17 -1.97
CA PHE A 91 -0.45 -3.58 -1.79
C PHE A 91 -0.50 -4.01 -0.31
N ALA A 92 0.45 -3.56 0.50
CA ALA A 92 0.48 -3.84 1.93
C ALA A 92 -0.78 -3.37 2.65
N SER A 93 -1.44 -2.32 2.17
CA SER A 93 -2.69 -1.80 2.74
C SER A 93 -3.94 -2.32 2.02
N GLU A 94 -3.88 -2.52 0.69
CA GLU A 94 -5.00 -2.93 -0.16
C GLU A 94 -5.29 -4.43 -0.12
N ASP A 95 -4.26 -5.26 -0.15
CA ASP A 95 -4.38 -6.72 -0.37
C ASP A 95 -3.91 -7.55 0.83
N VAL A 96 -3.03 -7.01 1.67
CA VAL A 96 -2.67 -7.61 2.97
C VAL A 96 -3.50 -7.00 4.10
N GLY A 97 -3.54 -5.66 4.15
CA GLY A 97 -4.50 -4.91 4.96
C GLY A 97 -4.48 -5.30 6.43
N MET A 98 -5.67 -5.55 6.99
CA MET A 98 -5.83 -5.88 8.41
C MET A 98 -5.49 -7.33 8.75
N ALA A 99 -5.23 -8.20 7.76
CA ALA A 99 -4.79 -9.57 8.02
C ALA A 99 -3.35 -9.63 8.55
N ASP A 100 -2.49 -8.71 8.13
CA ASP A 100 -1.16 -8.50 8.73
C ASP A 100 -0.80 -7.01 8.75
N THR A 101 -1.03 -6.36 9.89
CA THR A 101 -0.76 -4.93 10.09
C THR A 101 0.74 -4.60 10.08
N SER A 102 1.64 -5.58 10.14
CA SER A 102 3.08 -5.35 10.08
C SER A 102 3.59 -5.16 8.65
N ALA A 103 2.85 -5.63 7.64
CA ALA A 103 3.27 -5.62 6.24
C ALA A 103 3.66 -4.22 5.74
N LEU A 104 2.89 -3.18 6.08
CA LEU A 104 3.20 -1.81 5.71
C LEU A 104 4.55 -1.34 6.28
N ASN A 105 4.82 -1.67 7.54
CA ASN A 105 6.10 -1.35 8.18
C ASN A 105 7.25 -2.14 7.58
N THR A 106 7.03 -3.40 7.22
CA THR A 106 8.03 -4.23 6.53
C THR A 106 8.44 -3.60 5.20
N VAL A 107 7.47 -3.16 4.38
CA VAL A 107 7.77 -2.50 3.11
C VAL A 107 8.48 -1.16 3.32
N ASN A 108 8.02 -0.33 4.26
CA ASN A 108 8.70 0.93 4.60
C ASN A 108 10.14 0.70 5.07
N SER A 109 10.37 -0.31 5.90
CA SER A 109 11.71 -0.64 6.41
C SER A 109 12.63 -1.12 5.27
N ALA A 110 12.10 -1.94 4.36
CA ALA A 110 12.82 -2.37 3.17
C ALA A 110 13.13 -1.20 2.23
N HIS A 111 12.20 -0.27 2.06
CA HIS A 111 12.39 0.95 1.27
C HIS A 111 13.47 1.86 1.85
N ASP A 112 13.44 2.11 3.16
CA ASP A 112 14.47 2.87 3.85
C ASP A 112 15.85 2.19 3.78
N ALA A 113 15.91 0.87 3.96
CA ALA A 113 17.15 0.10 3.78
C ALA A 113 17.66 0.18 2.34
N PHE A 114 16.76 0.13 1.35
CA PHE A 114 17.10 0.32 -0.06
C PHE A 114 17.74 1.68 -0.30
N HIS A 115 17.17 2.77 0.23
CA HIS A 115 17.75 4.10 0.11
C HIS A 115 19.12 4.24 0.76
N LYS A 116 19.33 3.56 1.90
CA LYS A 116 20.61 3.56 2.62
C LYS A 116 21.71 2.80 1.89
N CYS A 117 21.38 1.68 1.25
CA CYS A 117 22.37 0.79 0.64
C CYS A 117 22.54 1.02 -0.88
N GLY A 118 21.47 1.37 -1.59
CA GLY A 118 21.47 1.50 -3.04
C GLY A 118 21.66 0.18 -3.77
N MET A 119 21.74 0.24 -5.11
CA MET A 119 21.95 -0.93 -5.96
C MET A 119 23.44 -1.29 -6.08
N PRO A 120 23.79 -2.60 -6.14
CA PRO A 120 22.90 -3.76 -6.32
C PRO A 120 22.30 -4.37 -5.05
N GLU A 121 22.87 -4.13 -3.88
CA GLU A 121 22.45 -4.79 -2.64
C GLU A 121 20.99 -4.47 -2.31
N GLY A 122 20.48 -3.34 -2.82
CA GLY A 122 19.07 -2.96 -2.88
C GLY A 122 18.11 -4.05 -3.35
N LEU A 123 18.55 -4.95 -4.23
CA LEU A 123 17.75 -6.10 -4.69
C LEU A 123 17.30 -7.01 -3.54
N TYR A 124 18.11 -7.14 -2.48
CA TYR A 124 17.72 -7.94 -1.32
C TYR A 124 16.52 -7.33 -0.59
N PHE A 125 16.44 -6.00 -0.48
CA PHE A 125 15.30 -5.35 0.19
C PHE A 125 14.03 -5.37 -0.65
N LEU A 126 14.17 -5.20 -1.98
CA LEU A 126 13.07 -5.41 -2.93
C LEU A 126 12.53 -6.85 -2.84
N SER A 127 13.42 -7.83 -2.89
CA SER A 127 13.07 -9.26 -2.77
C SER A 127 12.41 -9.57 -1.44
N HIS A 128 12.97 -9.08 -0.33
CA HIS A 128 12.40 -9.26 1.01
C HIS A 128 10.96 -8.76 1.07
N ALA A 129 10.71 -7.51 0.66
CA ALA A 129 9.36 -6.94 0.67
C ALA A 129 8.40 -7.73 -0.24
N CYS A 130 8.83 -8.06 -1.46
CA CYS A 130 8.04 -8.84 -2.41
C CYS A 130 7.62 -10.21 -1.86
N ILE A 131 8.56 -10.96 -1.30
CA ILE A 131 8.29 -12.29 -0.74
C ILE A 131 7.37 -12.16 0.48
N CYS A 132 7.65 -11.24 1.41
CA CYS A 132 6.83 -11.00 2.59
C CYS A 132 5.37 -10.72 2.22
N LEU A 133 5.13 -9.82 1.26
CA LEU A 133 3.77 -9.51 0.79
C LEU A 133 3.10 -10.68 0.08
N SER A 134 3.86 -11.44 -0.71
CA SER A 134 3.35 -12.62 -1.42
C SER A 134 2.85 -13.69 -0.46
N ILE A 135 3.57 -13.96 0.63
CA ILE A 135 3.20 -15.01 1.61
C ILE A 135 2.27 -14.52 2.73
N ALA A 136 2.11 -13.19 2.89
CA ALA A 136 1.26 -12.64 3.94
C ALA A 136 -0.21 -13.09 3.79
N PRO A 137 -0.96 -13.27 4.89
CA PRO A 137 -2.39 -13.49 4.82
C PRO A 137 -3.05 -12.28 4.13
N LYS A 138 -4.06 -12.54 3.30
CA LYS A 138 -4.67 -11.51 2.46
C LYS A 138 -5.96 -10.98 3.07
N SER A 139 -6.14 -9.66 2.99
CA SER A 139 -7.40 -8.99 3.32
C SER A 139 -7.50 -7.67 2.59
N ASN A 140 -8.67 -7.43 2.00
CA ASN A 140 -9.04 -6.19 1.33
C ASN A 140 -10.08 -5.37 2.13
N SER A 141 -10.28 -5.68 3.42
CA SER A 141 -11.29 -5.03 4.26
C SER A 141 -11.04 -3.53 4.49
N THR A 142 -9.80 -3.08 4.32
CA THR A 142 -9.40 -1.66 4.32
C THR A 142 -10.08 -0.87 3.20
N GLY A 143 -10.51 -1.56 2.13
CA GLY A 143 -11.31 -1.00 1.04
C GLY A 143 -12.66 -0.42 1.47
N ALA A 144 -13.12 -0.70 2.70
CA ALA A 144 -14.30 -0.07 3.31
C ALA A 144 -14.26 1.47 3.25
N VAL A 145 -13.06 2.08 3.20
CA VAL A 145 -12.91 3.52 3.02
C VAL A 145 -13.58 4.04 1.74
N PHE A 146 -13.53 3.27 0.65
CA PHE A 146 -14.12 3.67 -0.62
C PHE A 146 -15.65 3.62 -0.56
N GLU A 147 -16.22 2.61 0.11
CA GLU A 147 -17.67 2.53 0.35
C GLU A 147 -18.18 3.73 1.15
N VAL A 148 -17.45 4.13 2.21
CA VAL A 148 -17.79 5.31 3.03
C VAL A 148 -17.68 6.60 2.22
N MET A 149 -16.61 6.74 1.43
CA MET A 149 -16.40 7.93 0.60
C MET A 149 -17.50 8.08 -0.45
N ASP A 150 -17.96 6.98 -1.03
CA ASP A 150 -19.04 7.00 -2.01
C ASP A 150 -20.40 7.31 -1.36
N GLU A 151 -20.68 6.80 -0.15
CA GLU A 151 -21.87 7.20 0.62
C GLU A 151 -21.90 8.72 0.83
N ILE A 152 -20.78 9.31 1.28
CA ILE A 152 -20.67 10.74 1.53
C ILE A 152 -20.82 11.55 0.24
N ARG A 153 -20.23 11.09 -0.88
CA ARG A 153 -20.36 11.79 -2.17
C ARG A 153 -21.80 11.79 -2.68
N GLN A 154 -22.53 10.69 -2.48
CA GLN A 154 -23.88 10.54 -3.00
C GLN A 154 -24.93 11.21 -2.12
N ARG A 155 -24.77 11.15 -0.79
CA ARG A 155 -25.81 11.56 0.16
C ARG A 155 -25.44 12.75 1.03
N GLY A 156 -24.19 13.23 0.92
CA GLY A 156 -23.63 14.24 1.80
C GLY A 156 -23.28 13.66 3.17
N THR A 157 -22.81 14.54 4.06
CA THR A 157 -22.56 14.17 5.45
C THR A 157 -23.85 14.26 6.27
N GLY A 158 -24.06 13.30 7.17
CA GLY A 158 -25.14 13.37 8.16
C GLY A 158 -24.85 14.40 9.27
N THR A 159 -25.87 14.71 10.06
CA THR A 159 -25.69 15.59 11.23
C THR A 159 -24.88 14.88 12.32
N ILE A 160 -23.89 15.57 12.89
CA ILE A 160 -23.13 15.06 14.03
C ILE A 160 -24.07 14.88 15.23
N PRO A 161 -24.17 13.66 15.81
CA PRO A 161 -24.94 13.42 17.03
C PRO A 161 -24.58 14.42 18.12
N ALA A 162 -25.59 14.93 18.83
CA ALA A 162 -25.40 16.08 19.73
C ALA A 162 -24.37 15.82 20.83
N HIS A 163 -24.36 14.61 21.39
CA HIS A 163 -23.40 14.18 22.41
C HIS A 163 -21.95 14.02 21.90
N LEU A 164 -21.71 14.02 20.59
CA LEU A 164 -20.36 13.96 20.00
C LEU A 164 -19.81 15.33 19.62
N ARG A 165 -20.63 16.39 19.70
CA ARG A 165 -20.19 17.75 19.37
C ARG A 165 -19.20 18.27 20.41
N ASP A 166 -18.33 19.19 19.98
CA ASP A 166 -17.40 19.82 20.90
C ASP A 166 -18.14 20.49 22.07
N LYS A 167 -17.72 20.15 23.31
CA LYS A 167 -18.36 20.63 24.53
C LYS A 167 -18.22 22.14 24.70
N THR A 168 -17.07 22.71 24.32
CA THR A 168 -16.75 24.12 24.53
C THR A 168 -17.51 24.99 23.53
N ALA A 169 -17.52 24.61 22.26
CA ALA A 169 -18.24 25.28 21.19
C ALA A 169 -19.75 25.27 21.44
N SER A 170 -20.28 24.14 21.95
CA SER A 170 -21.73 23.99 22.22
C SER A 170 -22.19 24.71 23.49
N ARG A 171 -21.26 25.05 24.40
CA ARG A 171 -21.56 25.71 25.68
C ARG A 171 -22.17 27.10 25.52
N LEU A 172 -21.64 27.92 24.59
CA LEU A 172 -22.12 29.30 24.41
C LEU A 172 -23.57 29.32 23.93
N GLU A 173 -23.88 28.48 22.93
CA GLU A 173 -25.23 28.31 22.41
C GLU A 173 -26.19 27.79 23.50
N ALA A 174 -25.78 26.75 24.24
CA ALA A 174 -26.58 26.19 25.33
C ALA A 174 -26.88 27.23 26.44
N THR A 175 -25.88 28.03 26.81
CA THR A 175 -26.01 29.10 27.80
C THR A 175 -26.96 30.20 27.32
N TYR A 176 -26.80 30.67 26.08
CA TYR A 176 -27.66 31.70 25.49
C TYR A 176 -29.12 31.24 25.40
N LEU A 177 -29.34 30.00 24.94
CA LEU A 177 -30.66 29.38 24.82
C LEU A 177 -31.23 28.87 26.16
N LYS A 178 -30.49 29.00 27.27
CA LYS A 178 -30.85 28.48 28.60
C LYS A 178 -31.30 27.01 28.59
N ARG A 179 -30.56 26.17 27.85
CA ARG A 179 -30.82 24.72 27.73
C ARG A 179 -29.62 23.89 28.14
N HIS A 180 -29.86 22.60 28.35
CA HIS A 180 -28.79 21.63 28.61
C HIS A 180 -27.81 21.55 27.42
N ASN A 181 -26.53 21.40 27.72
CA ASN A 181 -25.50 21.18 26.71
C ASN A 181 -25.42 19.69 26.40
N SER A 182 -26.11 19.23 25.36
CA SER A 182 -26.16 17.80 25.01
C SER A 182 -24.78 17.15 24.77
N SER A 183 -23.73 17.94 24.46
CA SER A 183 -22.35 17.43 24.40
C SER A 183 -21.85 16.89 25.74
N GLU A 184 -22.44 17.30 26.87
CA GLU A 184 -22.12 16.79 28.20
C GLU A 184 -22.58 15.34 28.41
N ASP A 185 -23.54 14.87 27.59
CA ASP A 185 -24.07 13.50 27.65
C ASP A 185 -23.10 12.46 27.05
N TYR A 186 -21.96 12.89 26.50
CA TYR A 186 -20.91 12.01 26.01
C TYR A 186 -20.42 11.05 27.09
N LYS A 187 -20.62 9.75 26.85
CA LYS A 187 -20.07 8.68 27.69
C LYS A 187 -18.61 8.42 27.28
N TYR A 188 -17.68 8.74 28.18
CA TYR A 188 -16.25 8.49 27.96
C TYR A 188 -15.91 7.00 28.12
N PRO A 189 -15.51 6.28 27.05
CA PRO A 189 -15.40 4.81 27.08
C PRO A 189 -14.47 4.27 28.16
N HIS A 190 -13.37 4.96 28.48
CA HIS A 190 -12.44 4.50 29.50
C HIS A 190 -13.01 4.47 30.92
N GLY A 191 -14.14 5.16 31.17
CA GLY A 191 -14.88 5.11 32.43
C GLY A 191 -15.78 3.87 32.58
N PHE A 192 -15.90 3.02 31.55
CA PHE A 192 -16.75 1.83 31.54
C PHE A 192 -15.93 0.53 31.53
N PRO A 193 -16.48 -0.58 32.05
CA PRO A 193 -15.82 -1.89 31.99
C PRO A 193 -15.41 -2.27 30.56
N GLY A 194 -14.21 -2.83 30.41
CA GLY A 194 -13.68 -3.20 29.08
C GLY A 194 -13.33 -2.00 28.18
N HIS A 195 -13.37 -0.77 28.71
CA HIS A 195 -13.16 0.48 27.98
C HIS A 195 -14.12 0.66 26.79
N TRP A 196 -15.37 0.23 26.95
CA TRP A 196 -16.40 0.32 25.93
C TRP A 196 -17.76 0.68 26.53
N VAL A 197 -18.59 1.38 25.76
CA VAL A 197 -19.95 1.77 26.15
C VAL A 197 -20.87 1.74 24.93
N ASP A 198 -22.10 1.26 25.12
CA ASP A 198 -23.14 1.36 24.10
C ASP A 198 -23.58 2.82 23.94
N GLN A 199 -23.14 3.41 22.83
CA GLN A 199 -23.39 4.79 22.46
C GLN A 199 -23.36 4.89 20.93
N GLN A 200 -24.29 5.64 20.37
CA GLN A 200 -24.32 5.93 18.94
C GLN A 200 -23.14 6.84 18.55
N TYR A 201 -22.43 6.46 17.49
CA TYR A 201 -21.32 7.25 16.93
C TYR A 201 -21.61 7.82 15.54
N LEU A 202 -22.45 7.14 14.75
CA LEU A 202 -22.87 7.57 13.42
C LEU A 202 -24.12 8.46 13.49
N PRO A 203 -24.39 9.29 12.46
CA PRO A 203 -25.68 9.98 12.33
C PRO A 203 -26.87 9.00 12.36
N ASP A 204 -28.04 9.48 12.78
CA ASP A 204 -29.26 8.66 12.91
C ASP A 204 -29.60 7.90 11.61
N SER A 205 -29.40 8.56 10.46
CA SER A 205 -29.63 7.98 9.14
C SER A 205 -28.68 6.84 8.77
N LEU A 206 -27.60 6.64 9.53
CA LEU A 206 -26.51 5.69 9.26
C LEU A 206 -26.26 4.75 10.45
N ASN A 207 -27.15 4.70 11.43
CA ASN A 207 -26.91 3.97 12.68
C ASN A 207 -26.72 2.45 12.50
N GLU A 208 -27.19 1.90 11.37
CA GLU A 208 -27.02 0.48 11.01
C GLU A 208 -25.89 0.22 10.00
N ALA A 209 -25.09 1.23 9.65
CA ALA A 209 -24.04 1.07 8.66
C ALA A 209 -22.92 0.12 9.15
N GLY A 210 -22.43 -0.72 8.23
CA GLY A 210 -21.46 -1.78 8.51
C GLY A 210 -20.44 -1.94 7.39
N TRP A 211 -19.68 -0.89 7.09
CA TRP A 211 -18.71 -0.89 5.98
C TRP A 211 -17.49 -1.78 6.25
N TYR A 212 -16.92 -1.70 7.45
CA TYR A 212 -15.79 -2.57 7.80
C TYR A 212 -16.30 -4.01 8.07
N LYS A 213 -15.95 -4.90 7.15
CA LYS A 213 -16.27 -6.33 7.18
C LYS A 213 -14.96 -7.11 7.35
N PRO A 214 -14.57 -7.44 8.59
CA PRO A 214 -13.31 -8.13 8.82
C PRO A 214 -13.34 -9.54 8.22
N GLY A 215 -12.25 -9.92 7.56
CA GLY A 215 -12.03 -11.28 7.06
C GLY A 215 -11.66 -12.27 8.16
N THR A 216 -11.34 -13.50 7.73
CA THR A 216 -10.99 -14.64 8.60
C THR A 216 -9.49 -14.96 8.61
N GLU A 217 -8.70 -14.23 7.84
CA GLU A 217 -7.28 -14.51 7.64
C GLU A 217 -6.40 -13.74 8.63
N GLY A 218 -5.29 -14.36 9.04
CA GLY A 218 -4.26 -13.72 9.87
C GLY A 218 -4.78 -13.13 11.19
N ALA A 219 -4.35 -11.91 11.49
CA ALA A 219 -4.78 -11.19 12.68
C ALA A 219 -6.27 -10.79 12.65
N GLU A 220 -6.85 -10.70 11.45
CA GLU A 220 -8.17 -10.13 11.27
C GLU A 220 -9.29 -10.98 11.87
N ALA A 221 -9.11 -12.30 11.92
CA ALA A 221 -10.02 -13.19 12.65
C ALA A 221 -10.18 -12.78 14.13
N LYS A 222 -9.10 -12.33 14.78
CA LYS A 222 -9.14 -11.86 16.17
C LYS A 222 -9.85 -10.51 16.28
N TYR A 223 -9.72 -9.65 15.27
CA TYR A 223 -10.45 -8.38 15.21
C TYR A 223 -11.94 -8.59 14.99
N ALA A 224 -12.33 -9.53 14.13
CA ALA A 224 -13.71 -9.95 13.92
C ALA A 224 -14.32 -10.45 15.24
N GLU A 225 -13.62 -11.34 15.95
CA GLU A 225 -14.07 -11.87 17.25
C GLU A 225 -14.24 -10.75 18.28
N ARG A 226 -13.27 -9.82 18.37
CA ARG A 226 -13.35 -8.68 19.28
C ARG A 226 -14.56 -7.80 18.96
N LEU A 227 -14.79 -7.48 17.69
CA LEU A 227 -15.93 -6.67 17.26
C LEU A 227 -17.26 -7.39 17.50
N ARG A 228 -17.31 -8.72 17.31
CA ARG A 228 -18.48 -9.53 17.64
C ARG A 228 -18.80 -9.45 19.13
N LYS A 229 -17.82 -9.68 20.00
CA LYS A 229 -17.99 -9.54 21.47
C LYS A 229 -18.48 -8.16 21.88
N ILE A 230 -18.00 -7.10 21.22
CA ILE A 230 -18.47 -5.73 21.46
C ILE A 230 -19.94 -5.54 21.06
N ARG A 231 -20.35 -6.10 19.92
CA ARG A 231 -21.74 -6.02 19.44
C ARG A 231 -22.71 -6.92 20.21
N GLU A 232 -22.22 -8.08 20.65
CA GLU A 232 -22.97 -9.07 21.43
C GLU A 232 -23.05 -8.73 22.92
N GLY A 233 -22.12 -7.89 23.43
CA GLY A 233 -22.06 -7.38 24.80
C GLY A 233 -23.19 -6.40 25.18
N LYS A 234 -24.40 -6.77 24.78
CA LYS A 234 -25.63 -6.59 25.56
C LYS A 234 -25.55 -7.35 26.87
#